data_AF-A7S1H6-F1
#
_entry.id   AF-A7S1H6-F1
#
_cell.length_a   1.000
_cell.length_b   1.000
_cell.length_c   1.000
_cell.angle_alpha   90.00
_cell.angle_beta   90.00
_cell.angle_gamma   90.00
#
_symmetry.space_group_name_H-M   'P 1'
#
loop_
_entity.id
_entity.type
_entity.pdbx_description
1 polymer ?
#
loop_
_entity_poly.entity_id
_entity_poly.type
_entity_poly.pdbx_seq_one_letter_code
_entity_poly.pdbx_strand_id
1 'polypeptide(L)'
;ARKRRRGLIEKKRRDRINRCLVELRRLVPTALEKEGSSKLEKAEILHLTVEHLKWLRSTSGQSRSDVTDYRAAGFQECLTEVAKYMATINND
;
A
#
# COMPACT_ATOMS: atom_id res chain seq x y z
N ALA A 1 -19.92 -38.59 17.69
CA ALA A 1 -19.83 -38.01 16.33
C ALA A 1 -19.61 -36.48 16.28
N ARG A 2 -20.43 -35.64 16.96
CA ARG A 2 -20.31 -34.15 16.90
C ARG A 2 -18.94 -33.59 17.31
N LYS A 3 -18.32 -34.11 18.38
CA LYS A 3 -16.99 -33.67 18.86
C LYS A 3 -15.88 -33.89 17.83
N ARG A 4 -15.89 -35.02 17.10
CA ARG A 4 -14.97 -35.29 15.99
C ARG A 4 -15.18 -34.34 14.81
N ARG A 5 -16.43 -34.03 14.45
CA ARG A 5 -16.76 -33.09 13.37
C ARG A 5 -16.30 -31.65 13.70
N ARG A 6 -16.49 -31.21 14.95
CA ARG A 6 -15.96 -29.93 15.44
C ARG A 6 -14.42 -29.86 15.34
N GLY A 7 -13.73 -30.94 15.69
CA GLY A 7 -12.26 -31.02 15.56
C GLY A 7 -11.75 -30.88 14.11
N LEU A 8 -12.46 -31.48 13.14
CA LEU A 8 -12.11 -31.36 11.73
C LEU A 8 -12.31 -29.94 11.17
N ILE A 9 -13.38 -29.27 11.56
CA ILE A 9 -13.66 -27.88 11.16
C ILE A 9 -12.56 -26.96 11.69
N GLU A 10 -12.21 -27.11 12.97
CA GLU A 10 -11.17 -26.30 13.59
C GLU A 10 -9.78 -26.58 12.99
N LYS A 11 -9.47 -27.84 12.64
CA LYS A 11 -8.26 -28.17 11.89
C LYS A 11 -8.21 -27.42 10.55
N LYS A 12 -9.28 -27.49 9.74
CA LYS A 12 -9.35 -26.76 8.46
C LYS A 12 -9.21 -25.24 8.64
N ARG A 13 -9.78 -24.68 9.72
CA ARG A 13 -9.62 -23.25 10.05
C ARG A 13 -8.16 -22.90 10.34
N ARG A 14 -7.49 -23.68 11.21
CA ARG A 14 -6.07 -23.48 11.56
C ARG A 14 -5.17 -23.63 10.34
N ASP A 15 -5.42 -24.62 9.50
CA ASP A 15 -4.64 -24.83 8.26
C ASP A 15 -4.78 -23.64 7.32
N ARG A 16 -5.98 -23.08 7.16
CA ARG A 16 -6.21 -21.86 6.36
C ARG A 16 -5.42 -20.67 6.93
N ILE A 17 -5.50 -20.44 8.24
CA ILE A 17 -4.76 -19.35 8.90
C ILE A 17 -3.26 -19.50 8.68
N ASN A 18 -2.71 -20.70 8.85
CA ASN A 18 -1.29 -20.94 8.65
C ASN A 18 -0.87 -20.71 7.20
N ARG A 19 -1.69 -21.09 6.20
CA ARG A 19 -1.41 -20.80 4.79
C ARG A 19 -1.34 -19.29 4.53
N CYS A 20 -2.32 -18.52 5.03
CA CYS A 20 -2.31 -17.08 4.88
C CYS A 20 -1.08 -16.44 5.54
N LEU A 21 -0.65 -16.91 6.72
CA LEU A 21 0.55 -16.38 7.38
C LEU A 21 1.83 -16.65 6.57
N VAL A 22 1.94 -17.80 5.92
CA VAL A 22 3.07 -18.12 5.02
C VAL A 22 3.04 -17.22 3.78
N GLU A 23 1.87 -16.96 3.24
CA GLU A 23 1.70 -16.06 2.09
C GLU A 23 2.05 -14.60 2.47
N LEU A 24 1.57 -14.12 3.61
CA LEU A 24 1.91 -12.79 4.13
C LEU A 24 3.42 -12.61 4.31
N ARG A 25 4.14 -13.63 4.80
CA ARG A 25 5.60 -13.57 4.92
C ARG A 25 6.28 -13.32 3.58
N ARG A 26 5.75 -13.90 2.50
CA ARG A 26 6.31 -13.75 1.15
C ARG A 26 5.95 -12.43 0.48
N LEU A 27 4.77 -11.89 0.78
CA LEU A 27 4.26 -10.67 0.17
C LEU A 27 4.75 -9.39 0.86
N VAL A 28 5.10 -9.46 2.15
CA VAL A 28 5.56 -8.30 2.92
C VAL A 28 7.09 -8.22 2.87
N PRO A 29 7.68 -7.17 2.26
CA PRO A 29 9.13 -7.10 2.03
C PRO A 29 9.99 -7.29 3.28
N THR A 30 9.65 -6.60 4.37
CA THR A 30 10.36 -6.70 5.65
C THR A 30 10.25 -8.09 6.31
N ALA A 31 9.14 -8.80 6.08
CA ALA A 31 8.97 -10.16 6.56
C ALA A 31 9.74 -11.17 5.70
N LEU A 32 9.84 -10.92 4.39
CA LEU A 32 10.58 -11.74 3.44
C LEU A 32 12.09 -11.67 3.71
N GLU A 33 12.62 -10.47 3.96
CA GLU A 33 14.04 -10.26 4.29
C GLU A 33 14.48 -11.02 5.54
N LYS A 34 13.58 -11.12 6.54
CA LYS A 34 13.85 -11.83 7.80
C LYS A 34 13.72 -13.35 7.70
N GLU A 35 13.19 -13.90 6.61
CA GLU A 35 12.99 -15.34 6.42
C GLU A 35 14.29 -16.16 6.54
N GLY A 36 15.43 -15.57 6.15
CA GLY A 36 16.75 -16.22 6.21
C GLY A 36 17.46 -16.14 7.57
N SER A 37 16.95 -15.35 8.52
CA SER A 37 17.68 -15.03 9.76
C SER A 37 17.08 -15.71 11.00
N SER A 38 15.76 -15.82 11.08
CA SER A 38 15.08 -16.54 12.18
C SER A 38 13.62 -16.82 11.84
N LYS A 39 13.04 -17.83 12.48
CA LYS A 39 11.62 -18.17 12.30
C LYS A 39 10.75 -17.06 12.90
N LEU A 40 10.18 -16.22 12.04
CA LEU A 40 9.26 -15.17 12.44
C LEU A 40 8.06 -15.73 13.25
N GLU A 41 7.76 -15.06 14.35
CA GLU A 41 6.58 -15.36 15.15
C GLU A 41 5.30 -14.90 14.43
N LYS A 42 4.16 -15.52 14.75
CA LYS A 42 2.88 -15.16 14.13
C LYS A 42 2.48 -13.71 14.39
N ALA A 43 2.76 -13.20 15.59
CA ALA A 43 2.47 -11.82 15.96
C ALA A 43 3.32 -10.84 15.16
N GLU A 44 4.60 -11.16 14.95
CA GLU A 44 5.51 -10.34 14.15
C GLU A 44 5.10 -10.29 12.68
N ILE A 45 4.72 -11.43 12.07
CA ILE A 45 4.18 -11.47 10.69
C ILE A 45 2.97 -10.53 10.56
N LEU A 46 2.03 -10.59 11.52
CA LEU A 46 0.85 -9.73 11.52
C LEU A 46 1.22 -8.25 11.70
N HIS A 47 2.17 -7.95 12.58
CA HIS A 47 2.65 -6.59 12.81
C HIS A 47 3.26 -5.97 11.55
N LEU A 48 4.23 -6.65 10.94
CA LEU A 48 4.89 -6.19 9.71
C LEU A 48 3.90 -6.04 8.56
N THR A 49 2.89 -6.92 8.48
CA THR A 49 1.81 -6.80 7.49
C THR A 49 0.98 -5.54 7.70
N VAL A 50 0.59 -5.23 8.94
CA VAL A 50 -0.20 -4.02 9.25
C VAL A 50 0.60 -2.76 8.95
N GLU A 51 1.89 -2.73 9.29
CA GLU A 51 2.78 -1.62 8.98
C GLU A 51 2.87 -1.39 7.46
N HIS A 52 3.08 -2.47 6.70
CA HIS A 52 3.15 -2.40 5.25
C HIS A 52 1.84 -1.89 4.62
N LEU A 53 0.68 -2.32 5.11
CA LEU A 53 -0.62 -1.83 4.64
C LEU A 53 -0.83 -0.34 4.95
N LYS A 54 -0.37 0.13 6.12
CA LYS A 54 -0.41 1.56 6.46
C LYS A 54 0.49 2.36 5.51
N TRP A 55 1.69 1.87 5.23
CA TRP A 55 2.61 2.49 4.29
C TRP A 55 2.01 2.57 2.89
N LEU A 56 1.46 1.47 2.35
CA LEU A 56 0.78 1.45 1.06
C LEU A 56 -0.37 2.46 0.98
N ARG A 57 -1.15 2.60 2.06
CA ARG A 57 -2.25 3.57 2.12
C ARG A 57 -1.75 5.02 2.09
N SER A 58 -0.64 5.31 2.78
CA SER A 58 -0.02 6.65 2.76
C SER A 58 0.53 6.98 1.37
N THR A 59 1.21 6.04 0.71
CA THR A 59 1.81 6.25 -0.61
C THR A 59 0.78 6.29 -1.75
N SER A 60 -0.29 5.49 -1.67
CA SER A 60 -1.36 5.48 -2.69
C SER A 60 -2.21 6.75 -2.68
N GLY A 61 -2.28 7.47 -1.56
CA GLY A 61 -2.85 8.82 -1.50
C GLY A 61 -1.97 9.87 -2.19
N GLN A 62 -0.64 9.74 -2.05
CA GLN A 62 0.34 10.69 -2.60
C GLN A 62 0.47 10.61 -4.12
N SER A 63 0.47 9.40 -4.70
CA SER A 63 0.62 9.24 -6.15
C SER A 63 -0.54 9.85 -6.96
N ARG A 64 -1.74 9.93 -6.39
CA ARG A 64 -2.89 10.56 -7.07
C ARG A 64 -2.87 12.07 -6.92
N SER A 65 -2.44 12.61 -5.76
CA SER A 65 -2.33 14.06 -5.56
C SER A 65 -1.21 14.65 -6.41
N ASP A 66 -0.03 14.01 -6.44
CA ASP A 66 1.14 14.53 -7.15
C ASP A 66 0.88 14.72 -8.66
N VAL A 67 0.14 13.81 -9.29
CA VAL A 67 -0.17 13.92 -10.73
C VAL A 67 -1.17 15.06 -11.00
N THR A 68 -2.18 15.23 -10.14
CA THR A 68 -3.11 16.37 -10.24
C THR A 68 -2.43 17.69 -9.95
N ASP A 69 -1.54 17.73 -8.96
CA ASP A 69 -0.83 18.94 -8.54
C ASP A 69 0.18 19.36 -9.60
N TYR A 70 0.91 18.40 -10.19
CA TYR A 70 1.81 18.66 -11.31
C TYR A 70 1.07 19.18 -12.55
N ARG A 71 -0.10 18.60 -12.87
CA ARG A 71 -0.92 19.06 -14.00
C ARG A 71 -1.52 20.45 -13.77
N ALA A 72 -1.94 20.75 -12.54
CA ALA A 72 -2.45 22.06 -12.16
C ALA A 72 -1.35 23.14 -12.23
N ALA A 73 -0.16 22.82 -11.72
CA ALA A 73 1.01 23.71 -11.77
C ALA A 73 1.38 24.07 -13.22
N GLY A 74 1.51 23.08 -14.11
CA GLY A 74 1.84 23.34 -15.52
C GLY A 74 0.76 24.14 -16.27
N PHE A 75 -0.52 23.93 -15.94
CA PHE A 75 -1.60 24.73 -16.51
C PHE A 75 -1.55 26.19 -16.05
N GLN A 76 -1.23 26.42 -14.77
CA GLN A 76 -1.14 27.76 -14.19
C GLN A 76 0.07 28.54 -14.74
N GLU A 77 1.20 27.88 -14.99
CA GLU A 77 2.35 28.48 -15.68
C GLU A 77 1.98 28.92 -17.10
N CYS A 78 1.30 28.05 -17.86
CA CYS A 78 0.84 28.37 -19.21
C CYS A 78 -0.13 29.56 -19.22
N LEU A 79 -1.14 29.57 -18.33
CA LEU A 79 -2.06 30.69 -18.18
C LEU A 79 -1.33 32.00 -17.85
N THR A 80 -0.32 31.93 -16.97
CA THR A 80 0.46 33.09 -16.56
C THR A 80 1.23 33.67 -17.76
N GLU A 81 1.87 32.83 -18.56
CA GLU A 81 2.59 33.28 -19.77
C GLU A 81 1.65 33.85 -20.83
N VAL A 82 0.49 33.22 -21.06
CA VAL A 82 -0.52 33.76 -21.97
C VAL A 82 -1.04 35.10 -21.48
N ALA A 83 -1.30 35.25 -20.18
CA ALA A 83 -1.76 36.52 -19.61
C ALA A 83 -0.70 37.63 -19.77
N LYS A 84 0.59 37.33 -19.56
CA LYS A 84 1.70 38.26 -19.82
C LYS A 84 1.75 38.67 -21.29
N TYR A 85 1.67 37.71 -22.21
CA TYR A 85 1.66 38.00 -23.64
C TYR A 85 0.48 38.92 -23.99
N MET A 86 -0.73 38.58 -23.56
CA MET A 86 -1.93 39.41 -23.78
C MET A 86 -1.79 40.83 -23.22
N ALA A 87 -1.13 40.99 -22.06
CA ALA A 87 -0.87 42.30 -21.48
C ALA A 87 0.19 43.12 -22.25
N THR A 88 1.12 42.46 -22.94
CA THR A 88 2.07 43.14 -23.83
C THR A 88 1.38 43.64 -25.11
N ILE A 89 0.53 42.82 -25.75
CA ILE A 89 -0.20 43.21 -26.97
C ILE A 89 -1.27 44.27 -26.71
N ASN A 90 -1.86 44.33 -25.52
CA ASN A 90 -2.86 45.35 -25.16
C ASN A 90 -2.24 46.69 -24.73
N ASN A 91 -0.91 46.76 -24.54
CA ASN A 91 -0.20 47.98 -24.17
C ASN A 91 0.56 48.63 -25.35
N ASP A 92 0.42 48.08 -26.57
CA ASP A 92 0.79 48.71 -27.86
C ASP A 92 -0.45 49.26 -28.57
#